data_AF-A0A835LS34-F1
#
_entry.id   AF-A0A835LS34-F1
#
_cell.length_a   1.000
_cell.length_b   1.000
_cell.length_c   1.000
_cell.angle_alpha   90.00
_cell.angle_beta   90.00
_cell.angle_gamma   90.00
#
_symmetry.space_group_name_H-M   'P 1'
#
loop_
_entity.id
_entity.type
_entity.pdbx_description
1 polymer ?
#
loop_
_entity_poly.entity_id
_entity_poly.type
_entity_poly.pdbx_seq_one_letter_code
_entity_poly.pdbx_strand_id
1 'polypeptide(L)'
;MQCVVHEPGEIEAQFSHAGTSNVLHKFLTYHSPGPIFIPRDKGFTTDGPYTLPSWLSEEDVNYYANKYNQTGFTGALNYYRALNLNWELTAPWTGAKVNVPVKFIVGDLDLTYNSPGTKDFIHGGGFKSYVPFLEEIVVMEGVGHFINEERAEEISTHIYKFIKNF
;
A
#
# COMPACT_ATOMS: atom_id res chain seq x y z
N MET A 1 6.84 -14.92 -13.30
CA MET A 1 5.68 -14.80 -12.39
C MET A 1 4.81 -13.69 -12.92
N GLN A 2 3.67 -14.02 -13.53
CA GLN A 2 2.78 -13.02 -14.13
C GLN A 2 1.76 -12.59 -13.06
N CYS A 3 1.69 -11.30 -12.77
CA CYS A 3 0.80 -10.74 -11.74
C CYS A 3 -0.67 -10.90 -12.19
N VAL A 4 -1.50 -11.50 -11.33
CA VAL A 4 -2.94 -11.77 -11.57
C VAL A 4 -3.80 -10.50 -11.71
N VAL A 5 -3.23 -9.33 -11.44
CA VAL A 5 -3.93 -8.04 -11.54
C VAL A 5 -3.98 -7.53 -12.99
N HIS A 6 -3.10 -7.99 -13.88
CA HIS A 6 -3.01 -7.45 -15.24
C HIS A 6 -4.22 -7.76 -16.11
N GLU A 7 -4.82 -8.95 -15.98
CA GLU A 7 -5.97 -9.33 -16.80
C GLU A 7 -7.28 -8.78 -16.18
N PRO A 8 -8.06 -7.98 -16.93
CA PRO A 8 -9.37 -7.51 -16.46
C PRO A 8 -10.34 -8.65 -16.13
N GLY A 9 -10.92 -8.63 -14.94
CA GLY A 9 -11.98 -9.55 -14.52
C GLY A 9 -11.50 -10.78 -13.76
N GLU A 10 -10.22 -11.19 -13.86
CA GLU A 10 -9.73 -12.39 -13.17
C GLU A 10 -9.76 -12.21 -11.65
N ILE A 11 -9.08 -11.18 -11.13
CA ILE A 11 -9.01 -10.93 -9.69
C ILE A 11 -10.35 -10.37 -9.15
N GLU A 12 -11.09 -9.60 -9.94
CA GLU A 12 -12.43 -9.14 -9.57
C GLU A 12 -13.40 -10.31 -9.32
N ALA A 13 -13.36 -11.35 -10.15
CA ALA A 13 -14.17 -12.55 -9.95
C ALA A 13 -13.80 -13.27 -8.64
N GLN A 14 -12.51 -13.33 -8.31
CA GLN A 14 -12.03 -13.93 -7.06
C GLN A 14 -12.49 -13.10 -5.83
N PHE A 15 -12.40 -11.77 -5.89
CA PHE A 15 -12.91 -10.90 -4.83
C PHE A 15 -14.42 -11.01 -4.67
N SER A 16 -15.16 -11.10 -5.78
CA SER A 16 -16.60 -11.32 -5.75
C SER A 16 -16.96 -12.66 -5.10
N HIS A 17 -16.23 -13.73 -5.42
CA HIS A 17 -16.43 -15.04 -4.80
C HIS A 17 -16.09 -15.04 -3.30
N ALA A 18 -15.01 -14.37 -2.90
CA ALA A 18 -14.60 -14.25 -1.50
C ALA A 18 -15.54 -13.37 -0.66
N GLY A 19 -16.25 -12.45 -1.30
CA GLY A 19 -17.08 -11.43 -0.66
C GLY A 19 -16.26 -10.22 -0.25
N THR A 20 -16.75 -9.04 -0.64
CA THR A 20 -16.07 -7.75 -0.47
C THR A 20 -15.60 -7.51 0.97
N SER A 21 -16.45 -7.75 1.97
CA SER A 21 -16.06 -7.57 3.37
C SER A 21 -14.84 -8.42 3.75
N ASN A 22 -14.77 -9.68 3.33
CA ASN A 22 -13.62 -10.54 3.62
C ASN A 22 -12.33 -10.09 2.91
N VAL A 23 -12.46 -9.49 1.72
CA VAL A 23 -11.33 -8.89 1.00
C VAL A 23 -10.78 -7.70 1.81
N LEU A 24 -11.66 -6.80 2.27
CA LEU A 24 -11.25 -5.65 3.06
C LEU A 24 -10.65 -6.06 4.40
N HIS A 25 -11.22 -7.06 5.09
CA HIS A 25 -10.63 -7.63 6.29
C HIS A 25 -9.18 -8.08 6.04
N LYS A 26 -8.94 -8.88 4.99
CA LYS A 26 -7.60 -9.39 4.68
C LYS A 26 -6.60 -8.29 4.40
N PHE A 27 -7.00 -7.27 3.63
CA PHE A 27 -6.09 -6.17 3.29
C PHE A 27 -5.82 -5.25 4.47
N LEU A 28 -6.86 -4.77 5.16
CA LEU A 28 -6.73 -3.82 6.26
C LEU A 28 -6.00 -4.43 7.48
N THR A 29 -6.05 -5.76 7.64
CA THR A 29 -5.34 -6.46 8.73
C THR A 29 -3.98 -7.03 8.33
N TYR A 30 -3.49 -6.75 7.12
CA TYR A 30 -2.23 -7.32 6.64
C TYR A 30 -0.99 -6.77 7.37
N HIS A 31 -0.35 -7.61 8.18
CA HIS A 31 0.87 -7.30 8.95
C HIS A 31 2.05 -8.23 8.63
N SER A 32 1.95 -9.08 7.60
CA SER A 32 3.06 -9.96 7.22
C SER A 32 4.10 -9.17 6.42
N PRO A 33 5.36 -9.05 6.90
CA PRO A 33 6.39 -8.29 6.21
C PRO A 33 6.83 -8.99 4.91
N GLY A 34 6.18 -8.62 3.82
CA GLY A 34 6.44 -9.15 2.47
C GLY A 34 5.24 -8.99 1.54
N PRO A 35 5.41 -9.25 0.23
CA PRO A 35 4.35 -9.04 -0.75
C PRO A 35 3.20 -10.03 -0.58
N ILE A 36 1.97 -9.57 -0.86
CA ILE A 36 0.81 -10.44 -0.97
C ILE A 36 0.97 -11.31 -2.22
N PHE A 37 1.14 -12.61 -2.02
CA PHE A 37 1.19 -13.57 -3.10
C PHE A 37 -0.19 -14.22 -3.26
N ILE A 38 -0.79 -14.08 -4.45
CA ILE A 38 -2.04 -14.74 -4.84
C ILE A 38 -1.69 -15.82 -5.86
N PRO A 39 -1.56 -17.10 -5.44
CA PRO A 39 -1.26 -18.19 -6.35
C PRO A 39 -2.39 -18.34 -7.37
N ARG A 40 -2.05 -18.48 -8.66
CA ARG A 40 -3.06 -18.56 -9.73
C ARG A 40 -3.96 -19.80 -9.60
N ASP A 41 -3.41 -20.89 -9.04
CA ASP A 41 -4.10 -22.17 -8.79
C ASP A 41 -5.00 -22.16 -7.54
N LYS A 42 -4.70 -21.30 -6.55
CA LYS A 42 -5.47 -21.20 -5.30
C LYS A 42 -6.41 -20.00 -5.26
N GLY A 43 -6.16 -19.00 -6.10
CA GLY A 43 -6.88 -17.74 -6.11
C GLY A 43 -6.73 -16.96 -4.81
N PHE A 44 -7.53 -15.92 -4.66
CA PHE A 44 -7.62 -15.12 -3.44
C PHE A 44 -8.27 -15.95 -2.33
N THR A 45 -7.48 -16.28 -1.31
CA THR A 45 -7.97 -16.97 -0.11
C THR A 45 -8.27 -15.97 0.99
N THR A 46 -9.29 -16.25 1.79
CA THR A 46 -9.59 -15.53 3.03
C THR A 46 -9.11 -16.38 4.21
N ASP A 47 -8.56 -15.74 5.24
CA ASP A 47 -7.88 -16.43 6.34
C ASP A 47 -8.79 -16.64 7.56
N GLY A 48 -10.12 -16.52 7.38
CA GLY A 48 -11.08 -16.27 8.45
C GLY A 48 -11.08 -17.27 9.62
N PRO A 49 -11.68 -16.91 10.78
CA PRO A 49 -12.24 -15.60 11.13
C PRO A 49 -11.16 -14.57 11.49
N TYR A 50 -11.39 -13.31 11.14
CA TYR A 50 -10.45 -12.22 11.43
C TYR A 50 -10.65 -11.70 12.85
N THR A 51 -9.55 -11.55 13.59
CA THR A 51 -9.55 -10.73 14.81
C THR A 51 -9.09 -9.33 14.42
N LEU A 52 -9.97 -8.34 14.53
CA LEU A 52 -9.63 -6.97 14.15
C LEU A 52 -8.66 -6.35 15.16
N PRO A 53 -7.65 -5.58 14.71
CA PRO A 53 -6.81 -4.80 15.59
C PRO A 53 -7.60 -3.65 16.22
N SER A 54 -7.13 -3.12 17.35
CA SER A 54 -7.86 -2.09 18.11
C SER A 54 -8.11 -0.78 17.36
N TRP A 55 -7.38 -0.52 16.28
CA TRP A 55 -7.52 0.67 15.45
C TRP A 55 -8.58 0.53 14.35
N LEU A 56 -9.08 -0.68 14.09
CA LEU A 56 -10.01 -0.99 13.01
C LEU A 56 -11.29 -1.62 13.56
N SER A 57 -12.43 -0.97 13.37
CA SER A 57 -13.72 -1.51 13.78
C SER A 57 -14.41 -2.26 12.65
N GLU A 58 -15.40 -3.10 13.00
CA GLU A 58 -16.31 -3.70 12.03
C GLU A 58 -17.08 -2.62 11.24
N GLU A 59 -17.39 -1.48 11.86
CA GLU A 59 -18.06 -0.37 11.17
C GLU A 59 -17.17 0.20 10.05
N ASP A 60 -15.88 0.39 10.30
CA ASP A 60 -14.91 0.86 9.30
C ASP A 60 -14.80 -0.12 8.13
N VAL A 61 -14.64 -1.42 8.44
CA VAL A 61 -14.57 -2.44 7.38
C VAL A 61 -15.84 -2.47 6.55
N ASN A 62 -17.01 -2.40 7.20
CA ASN A 62 -18.29 -2.36 6.52
C ASN A 62 -18.48 -1.08 5.70
N TYR A 63 -17.96 0.06 6.16
CA TYR A 63 -17.96 1.30 5.39
C TYR A 63 -17.21 1.12 4.06
N TYR A 64 -15.97 0.62 4.11
CA TYR A 64 -15.18 0.35 2.90
C TYR A 64 -15.86 -0.70 2.01
N ALA A 65 -16.34 -1.79 2.61
CA ALA A 65 -16.99 -2.85 1.86
C ALA A 65 -18.25 -2.38 1.14
N ASN A 66 -19.05 -1.52 1.78
CA ASN A 66 -20.23 -0.93 1.16
C ASN A 66 -19.89 -0.04 -0.03
N LYS A 67 -18.78 0.71 0.01
CA LYS A 67 -18.31 1.49 -1.13
C LYS A 67 -17.86 0.61 -2.28
N TYR A 68 -17.04 -0.41 -2.01
CA TYR A 68 -16.60 -1.35 -3.03
C TYR A 68 -17.72 -2.23 -3.60
N ASN A 69 -18.77 -2.52 -2.83
CA ASN A 69 -19.97 -3.17 -3.35
C ASN A 69 -20.73 -2.32 -4.39
N GLN A 70 -20.66 -0.98 -4.28
CA GLN A 70 -21.30 -0.07 -5.23
C GLN A 70 -20.46 0.14 -6.48
N THR A 71 -19.14 0.24 -6.34
CA THR A 71 -18.24 0.62 -7.44
C THR A 71 -17.54 -0.57 -8.11
N GLY A 72 -17.47 -1.72 -7.42
CA GLY A 72 -16.53 -2.78 -7.73
C GLY A 72 -15.07 -2.37 -7.49
N PHE A 73 -14.14 -3.31 -7.73
CA PHE A 73 -12.70 -3.09 -7.57
C PHE A 73 -11.98 -2.68 -8.87
N THR A 74 -12.64 -2.78 -10.03
CA THR A 74 -12.01 -2.56 -11.34
C THR A 74 -11.32 -1.20 -11.44
N GLY A 75 -11.95 -0.14 -10.95
CA GLY A 75 -11.36 1.21 -10.97
C GLY A 75 -10.03 1.29 -10.21
N ALA A 76 -9.98 0.71 -9.00
CA ALA A 76 -8.75 0.66 -8.21
C ALA A 76 -7.69 -0.24 -8.86
N LEU A 77 -8.09 -1.39 -9.39
CA LEU A 77 -7.18 -2.35 -10.04
C LEU A 77 -6.59 -1.82 -11.35
N ASN A 78 -7.30 -0.93 -12.05
CA ASN A 78 -6.80 -0.32 -13.29
C ASN A 78 -5.51 0.49 -13.10
N TYR A 79 -5.24 1.02 -11.90
CA TYR A 79 -3.96 1.69 -11.60
C TYR A 79 -2.77 0.72 -11.75
N TYR A 80 -2.94 -0.53 -11.33
CA TYR A 80 -1.91 -1.57 -11.46
C TYR A 80 -1.77 -2.04 -12.93
N ARG A 81 -2.90 -2.13 -13.66
CA ARG A 81 -2.90 -2.47 -15.09
C ARG A 81 -2.17 -1.43 -15.93
N ALA A 82 -2.21 -0.18 -15.52
CA ALA A 82 -1.55 0.93 -16.17
C ALA A 82 -0.05 1.07 -15.82
N LEU A 83 0.55 0.22 -14.96
CA LEU A 83 1.95 0.40 -14.53
C LEU A 83 2.95 0.38 -15.70
N ASN A 84 2.79 -0.52 -16.67
CA ASN A 84 3.66 -0.56 -17.86
C ASN A 84 3.48 0.70 -18.72
N LEU A 85 2.24 1.16 -18.91
CA LEU A 85 1.95 2.39 -19.63
C LEU A 85 2.54 3.61 -18.91
N ASN A 86 2.41 3.68 -17.58
CA ASN A 86 3.01 4.73 -16.77
C ASN A 86 4.54 4.71 -16.92
N TRP A 87 5.18 3.55 -16.95
CA TRP A 87 6.62 3.42 -17.21
C TRP A 87 7.01 3.98 -18.58
N GLU A 88 6.27 3.64 -19.65
CA GLU A 88 6.53 4.16 -21.00
C GLU A 88 6.35 5.69 -21.04
N LEU A 89 5.23 6.18 -20.49
CA LEU A 89 4.89 7.60 -20.49
C LEU A 89 5.84 8.42 -19.62
N THR A 90 6.44 7.82 -18.59
CA THR A 90 7.39 8.51 -17.71
C THR A 90 8.84 8.51 -18.23
N ALA A 91 9.10 7.95 -19.41
CA ALA A 91 10.42 7.97 -20.05
C ALA A 91 11.08 9.37 -20.12
N PRO A 92 10.36 10.48 -20.40
CA PRO A 92 10.95 11.83 -20.40
C PRO A 92 11.56 12.27 -19.07
N TRP A 93 11.18 11.65 -17.94
CA TRP A 93 11.69 11.98 -16.61
C TRP A 93 12.80 11.02 -16.13
N THR A 94 13.36 10.22 -17.04
CA THR A 94 14.49 9.34 -16.71
C THR A 94 15.65 10.15 -16.15
N GLY A 95 16.08 9.83 -14.92
CA GLY A 95 17.17 10.51 -14.21
C GLY A 95 16.79 11.87 -13.59
N ALA A 96 15.55 12.33 -13.74
CA ALA A 96 15.08 13.55 -13.09
C ALA A 96 15.06 13.40 -11.57
N LYS A 97 15.28 14.51 -10.86
CA LYS A 97 15.25 14.57 -9.40
C LYS A 97 13.98 15.26 -8.91
N VAL A 98 13.45 14.79 -7.79
CA VAL A 98 12.34 15.43 -7.08
C VAL A 98 12.89 16.50 -6.16
N ASN A 99 12.73 17.77 -6.55
CA ASN A 99 13.32 18.94 -5.87
C ASN A 99 12.33 19.65 -4.95
N VAL A 100 11.49 18.90 -4.24
CA VAL A 100 10.62 19.42 -3.16
C VAL A 100 11.08 18.86 -1.81
N PRO A 101 10.91 19.57 -0.69
CA PRO A 101 11.14 19.00 0.64
C PRO A 101 10.25 17.78 0.88
N VAL A 102 10.83 16.68 1.36
CA VAL A 102 10.10 15.42 1.59
C VAL A 102 10.42 14.87 2.98
N LYS A 103 9.39 14.41 3.68
CA LYS A 103 9.50 13.49 4.81
C LYS A 103 8.85 12.17 4.42
N PHE A 104 9.57 11.06 4.57
CA PHE A 104 9.09 9.72 4.25
C PHE A 104 8.84 8.94 5.54
N ILE A 105 7.66 8.32 5.66
CA ILE A 105 7.24 7.58 6.84
C ILE A 105 6.66 6.25 6.39
N VAL A 106 7.08 5.15 7.03
CA VAL A 106 6.67 3.80 6.67
C VAL A 106 6.63 2.89 7.90
N GLY A 107 5.73 1.91 7.93
CA GLY A 107 5.73 0.85 8.93
C GLY A 107 6.81 -0.19 8.65
N ASP A 108 7.42 -0.77 9.69
CA ASP A 108 8.43 -1.81 9.52
C ASP A 108 7.85 -3.15 9.01
N LEU A 109 6.54 -3.38 9.20
CA LEU A 109 5.80 -4.53 8.69
C LEU A 109 5.15 -4.29 7.32
N ASP A 110 5.31 -3.10 6.74
CA ASP A 110 4.74 -2.74 5.45
C ASP A 110 5.28 -3.65 4.32
N LEU A 111 4.37 -4.20 3.51
CA LEU A 111 4.70 -5.10 2.39
C LEU A 111 5.62 -4.47 1.35
N THR A 112 5.45 -3.19 1.07
CA THR A 112 6.26 -2.43 0.09
C THR A 112 7.65 -2.18 0.63
N TYR A 113 7.75 -1.85 1.93
CA TYR A 113 9.03 -1.67 2.62
C TYR A 113 9.83 -2.98 2.69
N ASN A 114 9.14 -4.11 2.79
CA ASN A 114 9.73 -5.45 2.80
C ASN A 114 9.83 -6.11 1.41
N SER A 115 9.55 -5.36 0.34
CA SER A 115 9.77 -5.86 -1.02
C SER A 115 11.28 -5.90 -1.36
N PRO A 116 11.73 -6.87 -2.19
CA PRO A 116 13.14 -7.02 -2.51
C PRO A 116 13.78 -5.73 -3.04
N GLY A 117 14.90 -5.32 -2.45
CA GLY A 117 15.65 -4.12 -2.83
C GLY A 117 15.11 -2.79 -2.29
N THR A 118 13.90 -2.74 -1.72
CA THR A 118 13.32 -1.48 -1.22
C THR A 118 14.13 -0.86 -0.08
N LYS A 119 14.48 -1.65 0.95
CA LYS A 119 15.26 -1.14 2.10
C LYS A 119 16.64 -0.66 1.68
N ASP A 120 17.31 -1.38 0.79
CA ASP A 120 18.61 -1.00 0.26
C ASP A 120 18.53 0.30 -0.54
N PHE A 121 17.46 0.50 -1.33
CA PHE A 121 17.26 1.76 -2.03
C PHE A 121 17.00 2.94 -1.08
N ILE A 122 16.12 2.75 -0.07
CA ILE A 122 15.75 3.77 0.90
C ILE A 122 16.95 4.20 1.75
N HIS A 123 17.66 3.23 2.33
CA HIS A 123 18.72 3.48 3.32
C HIS A 123 20.13 3.52 2.72
N GLY A 124 20.36 2.87 1.58
CA GLY A 124 21.66 2.81 0.90
C GLY A 124 21.99 4.04 0.05
N GLY A 125 21.24 5.14 0.19
CA GLY A 125 21.50 6.42 -0.48
C GLY A 125 20.83 6.58 -1.85
N GLY A 126 20.25 5.52 -2.42
CA GLY A 126 19.49 5.57 -3.67
C GLY A 126 18.36 6.59 -3.62
N PHE A 127 17.52 6.52 -2.59
CA PHE A 127 16.37 7.41 -2.42
C PHE A 127 16.79 8.88 -2.28
N LYS A 128 17.78 9.16 -1.42
CA LYS A 128 18.35 10.51 -1.24
C LYS A 128 18.98 11.07 -2.51
N SER A 129 19.53 10.21 -3.39
CA SER A 129 20.11 10.65 -4.66
C SER A 129 19.07 11.18 -5.66
N TYR A 130 17.86 10.60 -5.67
CA TYR A 130 16.74 11.01 -6.51
C TYR A 130 15.85 12.08 -5.85
N VAL A 131 15.87 12.18 -4.51
CA VAL A 131 15.12 13.18 -3.72
C VAL A 131 16.11 13.96 -2.83
N PRO A 132 16.82 14.97 -3.38
CA PRO A 132 17.89 15.66 -2.66
C PRO A 132 17.43 16.35 -1.37
N PHE A 133 16.18 16.79 -1.32
CA PHE A 133 15.57 17.44 -0.15
C PHE A 133 14.75 16.49 0.73
N LEU A 134 15.01 15.18 0.66
CA LEU A 134 14.50 14.22 1.65
C LEU A 134 15.11 14.54 3.03
N GLU A 135 14.30 15.05 3.97
CA GLU A 135 14.75 15.48 5.28
C GLU A 135 14.90 14.31 6.26
N GLU A 136 13.89 13.44 6.31
CA GLU A 136 13.81 12.37 7.31
C GLU A 136 13.12 11.14 6.74
N ILE A 137 13.65 9.97 7.11
CA ILE A 137 13.03 8.66 6.93
C ILE A 137 12.64 8.16 8.31
N VAL A 138 11.34 7.99 8.54
CA VAL A 138 10.80 7.44 9.79
C VAL A 138 10.32 6.02 9.52
N VAL A 139 10.85 5.06 10.27
CA VAL A 139 10.40 3.66 10.25
C VAL A 139 9.68 3.40 11.56
N MET A 140 8.37 3.13 11.49
CA MET A 140 7.52 2.92 12.65
C MET A 140 7.53 1.44 13.04
N GLU A 141 8.01 1.15 14.26
CA GLU A 141 8.12 -0.23 14.77
C GLU A 141 6.75 -0.86 15.06
N GLY A 142 6.54 -2.08 14.58
CA GLY A 142 5.32 -2.85 14.79
C GLY A 142 4.09 -2.29 14.08
N VAL A 143 4.28 -1.54 12.97
CA VAL A 143 3.19 -0.90 12.21
C VAL A 143 3.12 -1.48 10.81
N GLY A 144 1.91 -1.79 10.34
CA GLY A 144 1.63 -2.33 9.01
C GLY A 144 1.59 -1.27 7.90
N HIS A 145 0.79 -1.53 6.87
CA HIS A 145 0.69 -0.68 5.68
C HIS A 145 -0.10 0.62 5.91
N PHE A 146 -1.19 0.55 6.69
CA PHE A 146 -2.14 1.65 6.89
C PHE A 146 -1.73 2.55 8.06
N ILE A 147 -0.49 3.07 8.03
CA ILE A 147 0.13 3.83 9.13
C ILE A 147 -0.74 4.99 9.63
N ASN A 148 -1.48 5.64 8.73
CA ASN A 148 -2.32 6.78 9.00
C ASN A 148 -3.62 6.43 9.74
N GLU A 149 -4.07 5.17 9.67
CA GLU A 149 -5.19 4.67 10.47
C GLU A 149 -4.67 4.01 11.75
N GLU A 150 -3.64 3.17 11.64
CA GLU A 150 -3.08 2.40 12.76
C GLU A 150 -2.38 3.27 13.82
N ARG A 151 -1.73 4.37 13.42
CA ARG A 151 -1.02 5.33 14.30
C ARG A 151 -1.39 6.77 13.94
N ALA A 152 -2.69 7.04 13.83
CA ALA A 152 -3.24 8.33 13.35
C ALA A 152 -2.67 9.57 14.08
N GLU A 153 -2.54 9.53 15.41
CA GLU A 153 -2.00 10.64 16.22
C GLU A 153 -0.51 10.90 15.96
N GLU A 154 0.28 9.83 15.82
CA GLU A 154 1.72 9.92 15.54
C GLU A 154 1.96 10.47 14.12
N ILE A 155 1.20 9.98 13.13
CA ILE A 155 1.23 10.50 11.76
C ILE A 155 0.81 11.97 11.71
N SER A 156 -0.28 12.33 12.39
CA SER A 156 -0.75 13.73 12.46
C SER A 156 0.32 14.65 13.07
N THR A 157 1.01 14.16 14.11
CA THR A 157 2.13 14.87 14.74
C THR A 157 3.31 15.04 13.78
N HIS A 158 3.67 14.01 13.03
CA HIS A 158 4.72 14.09 12.02
C HIS A 158 4.40 15.09 10.91
N ILE A 159 3.17 15.05 10.38
CA ILE A 159 2.70 15.99 9.35
C ILE A 159 2.77 17.41 9.89
N TYR A 160 2.17 17.68 11.05
CA TYR A 160 2.12 19.01 11.65
C TYR A 160 3.53 19.59 11.87
N LYS A 161 4.44 18.80 12.44
CA LYS A 161 5.83 19.25 12.69
C LYS A 161 6.57 19.55 11.39
N PHE A 162 6.39 18.73 10.36
CA PHE A 162 7.07 18.91 9.07
C PHE A 162 6.59 20.18 8.35
N ILE A 163 5.26 20.35 8.21
CA ILE A 163 4.72 21.49 7.47
C ILE A 163 4.94 22.84 8.18
N LYS A 164 5.14 22.83 9.50
CA LYS A 164 5.43 24.06 10.28
C LYS A 164 6.80 24.68 10.02
N ASN A 165 7.68 23.96 9.30
CA ASN A 165 9.00 24.47 8.93
C ASN A 165 8.95 25.41 7.71
N PHE A 166 7.77 25.61 7.11
CA PHE A 166 7.51 26.44 5.93
C PHE A 166 6.42 27.47 6.20
#